data_AF-A0A9E0Q3V5-F1
#
_entry.id   AF-A0A9E0Q3V5-F1
#
_cell.length_a   1.000
_cell.length_b   1.000
_cell.length_c   1.000
_cell.angle_alpha   90.00
_cell.angle_beta   90.00
_cell.angle_gamma   90.00
#
_symmetry.space_group_name_H-M   'P 1'
#
loop_
_entity.id
_entity.type
_entity.pdbx_description
1 polymer ?
#
loop_
_entity_poly.entity_id
_entity_poly.type
_entity_poly.pdbx_seq_one_letter_code
_entity_poly.pdbx_strand_id
1 'polypeptide(L)'
;MLTILNAVQLVLYIALLALVGQGALYVLAGQRRESNVFYKLLQVVGKPFTWLVRRITPKQVSDKQVPIVTFCLLAVFYMVVTFERANLCVTQGLVGQPGCR
;
A
#
# COMPACT_ATOMS: atom_id res chain seq x y z
N MET A 1 19.59 -3.98 9.04
CA MET A 1 18.26 -3.51 9.50
C MET A 1 17.64 -2.50 8.55
N LEU A 2 18.34 -1.43 8.17
CA LEU A 2 17.80 -0.38 7.29
C LEU A 2 17.35 -0.87 5.89
N THR A 3 18.03 -1.86 5.32
CA THR A 3 17.69 -2.46 4.01
C THR A 3 16.33 -3.16 4.02
N ILE A 4 16.00 -3.84 5.12
CA ILE A 4 14.72 -4.53 5.28
C ILE A 4 13.59 -3.50 5.36
N LEU A 5 13.76 -2.45 6.16
CA LEU A 5 12.76 -1.38 6.27
C LEU A 5 12.56 -0.64 4.94
N ASN A 6 13.64 -0.41 4.18
CA ASN A 6 13.55 0.13 2.81
C ASN A 6 12.74 -0.79 1.89
N ALA A 7 13.02 -2.09 1.90
CA ALA A 7 12.31 -3.06 1.08
C ALA A 7 10.82 -3.12 1.45
N VAL A 8 10.50 -3.14 2.75
CA VAL A 8 9.12 -3.11 3.25
C VAL A 8 8.42 -1.82 2.82
N GLN A 9 9.07 -0.66 2.97
CA GLN A 9 8.49 0.60 2.54
C GLN A 9 8.23 0.63 1.03
N LEU A 10 9.15 0.09 0.22
CA LEU A 10 8.97 -0.01 -1.24
C LEU A 10 7.76 -0.87 -1.60
N VAL A 11 7.63 -2.05 -0.97
CA VAL A 11 6.48 -2.94 -1.18
C VAL A 11 5.16 -2.26 -0.80
N LEU A 12 5.13 -1.57 0.35
CA LEU A 12 3.96 -0.80 0.80
C LEU A 12 3.63 0.34 -0.18
N TYR A 13 4.66 1.03 -0.68
CA TYR A 13 4.50 2.12 -1.64
C TYR A 13 3.88 1.65 -2.96
N ILE A 14 4.39 0.54 -3.52
CA ILE A 14 3.85 -0.06 -4.75
C ILE A 14 2.40 -0.50 -4.53
N ALA A 15 2.09 -1.12 -3.38
CA ALA A 15 0.74 -1.55 -3.05
C ALA A 15 -0.24 -0.36 -2.95
N LEU A 16 0.18 0.73 -2.30
CA LEU A 16 -0.60 1.95 -2.19
C LEU A 16 -0.84 2.58 -3.57
N LEU A 17 0.19 2.71 -4.41
CA LEU A 17 0.04 3.23 -5.77
C LEU A 17 -0.90 2.36 -6.62
N ALA A 18 -0.84 1.03 -6.46
CA ALA A 18 -1.75 0.13 -7.16
C ALA A 18 -3.21 0.35 -6.75
N LEU A 19 -3.49 0.52 -5.45
CA LEU A 19 -4.83 0.81 -4.94
C LEU A 19 -5.32 2.20 -5.37
N VAL A 20 -4.44 3.21 -5.35
CA VAL A 20 -4.76 4.56 -5.87
C VAL A 20 -5.09 4.49 -7.35
N GLY A 21 -4.33 3.74 -8.16
CA GLY A 21 -4.61 3.53 -9.57
C GLY A 21 -5.96 2.85 -9.81
N GLN A 22 -6.33 1.85 -9.00
CA GLN A 22 -7.67 1.25 -9.06
C GLN A 22 -8.77 2.26 -8.72
N GLY A 23 -8.56 3.10 -7.71
CA GLY A 23 -9.48 4.17 -7.33
C GLY A 23 -9.62 5.23 -8.41
N ALA A 24 -8.52 5.66 -9.03
CA ALA A 24 -8.52 6.60 -10.14
C ALA A 24 -9.29 6.04 -11.34
N LEU A 25 -9.02 4.79 -11.73
CA LEU A 25 -9.77 4.11 -12.80
C LEU A 25 -11.23 3.88 -12.43
N TYR A 26 -11.55 3.71 -11.15
CA TYR A 26 -12.94 3.63 -10.70
C TYR A 26 -13.68 4.95 -10.95
N VAL A 27 -13.06 6.09 -10.67
CA VAL A 27 -13.63 7.42 -10.92
C VAL A 27 -13.72 7.72 -12.43
N LEU A 28 -12.70 7.36 -13.20
CA LEU A 28 -12.63 7.69 -14.64
C LEU A 28 -13.45 6.75 -15.53
N ALA A 29 -13.38 5.42 -15.31
CA ALA A 29 -14.03 4.42 -16.17
C ALA A 29 -15.41 3.98 -15.63
N GLY A 30 -15.74 4.30 -14.37
CA GLY A 30 -17.02 3.98 -13.75
C GLY A 30 -17.41 2.51 -13.90
N GLN A 31 -18.60 2.27 -14.46
CA GLN A 31 -19.18 0.93 -14.64
C GLN A 31 -18.47 0.09 -15.72
N ARG A 32 -17.76 0.69 -16.69
CA ARG A 32 -17.03 -0.07 -17.74
C ARG A 32 -15.63 -0.53 -17.33
N ARG A 33 -15.29 -0.44 -16.04
CA ARG A 33 -13.98 -0.84 -15.52
C ARG A 33 -13.61 -2.32 -15.78
N GLU A 34 -14.59 -3.21 -15.90
CA GLU A 34 -14.33 -4.65 -16.02
C GLU A 34 -13.76 -5.07 -17.39
N SER A 35 -13.96 -4.27 -18.44
CA SER A 35 -13.31 -4.50 -19.73
C SER A 35 -11.90 -3.89 -19.79
N ASN A 36 -11.50 -3.10 -18.80
CA ASN A 36 -10.21 -2.41 -18.82
C ASN A 36 -9.09 -3.32 -18.32
N VAL A 37 -8.15 -3.65 -19.21
CA VAL A 37 -6.98 -4.48 -18.92
C VAL A 37 -6.12 -3.87 -17.80
N PHE A 38 -5.97 -2.54 -17.76
CA PHE A 38 -5.21 -1.86 -16.71
C PHE A 38 -5.85 -2.03 -15.34
N TYR A 39 -7.19 -1.98 -15.26
CA TYR A 39 -7.89 -2.20 -14.00
C TYR A 39 -7.66 -3.64 -13.48
N LYS A 40 -7.73 -4.64 -14.37
CA LYS A 40 -7.44 -6.04 -14.02
C LYS A 40 -6.00 -6.24 -13.57
N LEU A 41 -5.03 -5.61 -14.25
CA LEU A 41 -3.62 -5.70 -13.86
C LEU A 41 -3.39 -5.13 -12.46
N LEU A 42 -3.90 -3.94 -12.19
CA LEU A 42 -3.82 -3.34 -10.87
C LEU A 42 -4.55 -4.18 -9.82
N GLN A 43 -5.68 -4.80 -10.18
CA GLN A 43 -6.41 -5.72 -9.31
C GLN A 43 -5.57 -6.94 -8.94
N VAL A 44 -4.83 -7.52 -9.89
CA VAL A 44 -3.92 -8.65 -9.63
C VAL A 44 -2.79 -8.23 -8.67
N VAL A 45 -2.21 -7.04 -8.87
CA VAL A 45 -1.17 -6.50 -7.97
C VAL A 45 -1.72 -6.22 -6.57
N GLY A 46 -2.95 -5.70 -6.46
CA GLY A 46 -3.58 -5.38 -5.18
C GLY A 46 -4.17 -6.58 -4.43
N LYS A 47 -4.47 -7.69 -5.13
CA LYS A 47 -5.09 -8.91 -4.57
C LYS A 47 -4.38 -9.51 -3.35
N PRO A 48 -3.05 -9.73 -3.33
CA PRO A 48 -2.38 -10.30 -2.16
C PRO A 48 -2.54 -9.43 -0.92
N PHE A 49 -2.52 -8.11 -1.08
CA PHE A 49 -2.68 -7.15 0.02
C PHE A 49 -4.11 -7.10 0.53
N THR A 50 -5.11 -7.03 -0.36
CA THR A 50 -6.52 -7.04 0.05
C THR A 50 -6.91 -8.37 0.69
N TRP A 51 -6.34 -9.49 0.23
CA TRP A 51 -6.54 -10.80 0.85
C TRP A 51 -5.98 -10.85 2.28
N LEU A 52 -4.77 -10.31 2.49
CA LEU A 52 -4.14 -10.23 3.82
C LEU A 52 -4.96 -9.34 4.76
N VAL A 53 -5.40 -8.18 4.30
CA VAL A 53 -6.24 -7.28 5.10
C VAL A 53 -7.61 -7.90 5.38
N ARG A 54 -8.20 -8.62 4.43
CA ARG A 54 -9.49 -9.32 4.62
C ARG A 54 -9.42 -10.41 5.68
N ARG A 55 -8.26 -11.04 5.89
CA ARG A 55 -8.03 -11.99 7.00
C ARG A 55 -8.07 -11.32 8.37
N ILE A 56 -7.63 -10.07 8.45
CA ILE A 56 -7.54 -9.30 9.70
C ILE A 56 -8.85 -8.53 9.97
N THR A 57 -9.52 -8.08 8.90
CA THR A 57 -10.71 -7.24 8.97
C THR A 57 -11.97 -8.09 9.27
N PRO A 58 -12.85 -7.67 10.20
CA PRO A 58 -14.06 -8.43 10.55
C PRO A 58 -15.03 -8.57 9.37
N LYS A 59 -15.84 -9.64 9.41
CA LYS A 59 -16.84 -9.95 8.37
C LYS A 59 -17.92 -8.87 8.18
N GLN A 60 -18.07 -7.94 9.11
CA GLN A 60 -19.00 -6.81 9.05
C GLN A 60 -18.66 -5.80 7.93
N VAL A 61 -17.41 -5.76 7.45
CA VAL A 61 -17.03 -4.88 6.33
C VAL A 61 -17.47 -5.50 5.00
N SER A 62 -18.25 -4.75 4.23
CA SER A 62 -18.68 -5.16 2.88
C SER A 62 -17.49 -5.34 1.95
N ASP A 63 -17.52 -6.33 1.06
CA ASP A 63 -16.45 -6.59 0.08
C ASP A 63 -16.13 -5.38 -0.81
N LYS A 64 -17.10 -4.46 -0.99
CA LYS A 64 -16.92 -3.21 -1.73
C LYS A 64 -15.98 -2.22 -1.01
N GLN A 65 -15.93 -2.25 0.32
CA GLN A 65 -15.14 -1.34 1.14
C GLN A 65 -13.77 -1.91 1.50
N VAL A 66 -13.57 -3.22 1.34
CA VAL A 66 -12.29 -3.90 1.63
C VAL A 66 -11.08 -3.21 0.96
N PRO A 67 -11.13 -2.78 -0.32
CA PRO A 67 -10.01 -2.08 -0.94
C PRO A 67 -9.68 -0.73 -0.28
N ILE A 68 -10.70 0.00 0.19
CA ILE A 68 -10.53 1.29 0.88
C ILE A 68 -9.92 1.06 2.25
N VAL A 69 -10.42 0.08 3.00
CA VAL A 69 -9.86 -0.31 4.30
C VAL A 69 -8.41 -0.79 4.15
N THR A 70 -8.13 -1.56 3.10
CA THR A 70 -6.77 -1.99 2.75
C THR A 70 -5.86 -0.80 2.51
N PHE A 71 -6.31 0.19 1.72
CA PHE A 71 -5.55 1.40 1.47
C PHE A 71 -5.23 2.15 2.78
N CYS A 72 -6.24 2.37 3.63
CA CYS A 72 -6.04 3.07 4.91
C CYS A 72 -5.06 2.32 5.82
N LEU A 73 -5.18 0.99 5.94
CA LEU A 73 -4.28 0.18 6.78
C LEU A 73 -2.85 0.18 6.25
N LEU A 74 -2.67 0.00 4.94
CA LEU A 74 -1.34 0.04 4.32
C LEU A 74 -0.72 1.44 4.44
N ALA A 75 -1.51 2.51 4.39
CA ALA A 75 -1.04 3.88 4.56
C ALA A 75 -0.55 4.13 5.99
N VAL A 76 -1.27 3.63 6.99
CA VAL A 76 -0.83 3.67 8.40
C VAL A 76 0.46 2.87 8.57
N PHE A 77 0.54 1.66 8.02
CA PHE A 77 1.76 0.85 8.06
C PHE A 77 2.95 1.56 7.40
N TYR A 78 2.73 2.19 6.25
CA TYR A 78 3.75 2.97 5.55
C TYR A 78 4.26 4.13 6.40
N MET A 79 3.37 4.86 7.07
CA MET A 79 3.73 5.95 8.00
C MET A 79 4.59 5.40 9.14
N VAL A 80 4.16 4.33 9.81
CA VAL A 80 4.91 3.69 10.91
C VAL A 80 6.31 3.28 10.46
N VAL A 81 6.43 2.57 9.32
CA VAL A 81 7.73 2.16 8.77
C VAL A 81 8.62 3.37 8.45
N THR A 82 8.03 4.44 7.94
CA THR A 82 8.77 5.68 7.64
C THR A 82 9.30 6.34 8.92
N PHE A 83 8.49 6.40 9.98
CA PHE A 83 8.93 6.91 11.29
C PHE A 83 10.02 6.05 11.92
N GLU A 84 9.87 4.73 11.92
CA GLU A 84 10.88 3.79 12.44
C GLU A 84 12.21 3.92 11.68
N ARG A 85 12.16 4.07 10.35
CA ARG A 85 13.35 4.36 9.55
C ARG A 85 14.00 5.68 9.95
N ALA A 86 13.21 6.75 10.08
CA ALA A 86 13.74 8.05 10.47
C ALA A 86 14.41 7.98 11.85
N ASN A 87 13.77 7.31 12.82
CA ASN A 87 14.31 7.13 14.16
C ASN A 87 15.64 6.35 14.15
N LEU A 88 15.72 5.26 13.39
CA LEU A 88 16.95 4.50 13.22
C LEU A 88 18.07 5.30 12.54
N CYS A 89 17.73 6.06 11.50
CA CYS A 89 18.69 6.92 10.80
C CYS A 89 19.25 8.02 11.72
N VAL A 90 18.40 8.64 12.55
CA VAL A 90 18.80 9.67 13.51
C VAL A 90 19.64 9.07 14.64
N THR A 91 19.21 7.95 15.22
CA THR A 91 19.91 7.27 16.32
C THR A 91 21.31 6.80 15.91
N GLN A 92 21.48 6.41 14.64
CA GLN A 92 22.76 5.94 14.10
C GLN A 92 23.61 7.06 13.49
N GLY A 93 23.13 8.32 13.48
CA GLY A 93 23.86 9.45 12.91
C GLY A 93 24.06 9.37 11.39
N LEU A 94 23.23 8.60 10.68
CA LEU A 94 23.38 8.32 9.23
C LEU A 94 22.60 9.32 8.35
N VAL A 95 22.26 10.49 8.89
CA VAL A 95 21.45 11.51 8.20
C VAL A 95 22.18 11.98 6.94
N GLY A 96 21.56 11.78 5.76
CA GLY A 96 22.12 12.17 4.47
C GLY A 96 22.77 11.04 3.65
N GLN A 97 22.85 9.81 4.19
CA GLN A 97 23.32 8.64 3.43
C GLN A 97 22.23 8.01 2.53
N PRO A 98 22.61 7.30 1.46
CA PRO A 98 21.65 6.59 0.61
C PRO A 98 20.87 5.54 1.41
N GLY A 99 19.56 5.73 1.52
CA GLY A 99 18.66 4.92 2.36
C GLY A 99 18.20 5.59 3.67
N CYS A 100 18.77 6.75 4.01
CA CYS A 100 18.38 7.65 5.11
C CYS A 100 18.22 9.08 4.58
N ARG A 101 17.48 9.20 3.47
CA ARG A 101 17.27 10.44 2.72
C ARG A 101 15.83 10.90 2.85
#